data_AF-A0A7V6YXH1-F1
#
_entry.id   AF-A0A7V6YXH1-F1
#
_cell.length_a   1.000
_cell.length_b   1.000
_cell.length_c   1.000
_cell.angle_alpha   90.00
_cell.angle_beta   90.00
_cell.angle_gamma   90.00
#
_symmetry.space_group_name_H-M   'P 1'
#
loop_
_entity.id
_entity.type
_entity.pdbx_description
1 polymer ?
#
loop_
_entity_poly.entity_id
_entity_poly.type
_entity_poly.pdbx_seq_one_letter_code
_entity_poly.pdbx_strand_id
1 'polypeptide(L)'
;MRKLIALCAASLLAASADAEAARLRDPMEPPDVKIKAPRVTAPPEAFFKMIEERISGQRRGGGRRRGGTDEQAQARSGMPPEQLQAEMKIYRNFYKKYIDVKGLPVVAHSDVHDLALQRTYDIVTHMLAGRPDILNAMVTNRTYLIIIGKNQLYTDMPEYRNHPNPDFQNERVRGTGGNPTSFGEENLLCLPIDRYDDESIGVHEFCHTIDRTLGQIDPTWAARRNAAFQNARENGLYHEVYAGGNAGEYWAEIAQAYFDCNRVNNWNHGPVGHREQLKAYDPVGYELCRSVFNLSPEQDWRYTWLQKLPMVSAPPKTPMFKDIDPWYTKFTWAREFTVIGREASDEALLHANETIRRMFAYRHDILKAMIGEGAKLVVLGPNESIADLPEYRKLADKSTVDHTLRCLTYHPEMKLMVVAQENVLADPKAMYVGANQVIRVFADAIYRIAGTRPVIPNYRGNQQYELRVKRLDEDFDKTVTQLYEKARAAGKWKGTSAIANKYAYWTAGVLAYFDAAGQNDASNDFASTVDTREKLKEYDPDLFAFVEETMAYRTKVDWRYVVYQR
;
A
#
# COMPACT_ATOMS: atom_id res chain seq x y z
N MET A 1 -8.74 -38.28 -23.37
CA MET A 1 -9.49 -37.03 -23.63
C MET A 1 -10.70 -36.83 -22.71
N ARG A 2 -11.73 -37.68 -22.70
CA ARG A 2 -12.96 -37.43 -21.88
C ARG A 2 -12.72 -37.28 -20.36
N LYS A 3 -11.82 -38.07 -19.76
CA LYS A 3 -11.44 -37.92 -18.35
C LYS A 3 -10.66 -36.64 -18.05
N LEU A 4 -9.85 -36.15 -19.00
CA LEU A 4 -9.08 -34.91 -18.85
C LEU A 4 -10.00 -33.68 -18.91
N ILE A 5 -10.96 -33.71 -19.85
CA ILE A 5 -11.99 -32.67 -20.00
C ILE A 5 -12.90 -32.61 -18.77
N ALA A 6 -13.29 -33.75 -18.22
CA ALA A 6 -14.09 -33.80 -16.99
C ALA A 6 -13.34 -33.28 -15.76
N LEU A 7 -12.03 -33.57 -15.64
CA LEU A 7 -11.20 -33.02 -14.57
C LEU A 7 -11.07 -31.50 -14.66
N CYS A 8 -10.81 -30.97 -15.87
CA CYS A 8 -10.73 -29.53 -16.10
C CYS A 8 -12.07 -28.83 -15.85
N ALA A 9 -13.19 -29.44 -16.26
CA ALA A 9 -14.52 -28.89 -16.01
C ALA A 9 -14.86 -28.87 -14.51
N ALA A 10 -14.51 -29.93 -13.77
CA ALA A 10 -14.70 -30.00 -12.33
C ALA A 10 -13.83 -28.98 -11.57
N SER A 11 -12.57 -28.76 -12.00
CA SER A 11 -11.71 -27.74 -11.40
C SER A 11 -12.19 -26.31 -11.67
N LEU A 12 -12.73 -26.06 -12.87
CA LEU A 12 -13.32 -24.76 -13.22
C LEU A 12 -14.60 -24.49 -12.40
N LEU A 13 -15.46 -25.50 -12.24
CA LEU A 13 -16.67 -25.41 -11.43
C LEU A 13 -16.38 -25.18 -9.94
N ALA A 14 -15.35 -25.85 -9.38
CA ALA A 14 -14.91 -25.64 -8.02
C ALA A 14 -14.36 -24.21 -7.82
N ALA A 15 -13.51 -23.73 -8.73
CA ALA A 15 -12.97 -22.37 -8.69
C ALA A 15 -14.07 -21.30 -8.81
N SER A 16 -15.12 -21.54 -9.61
CA SER A 16 -16.27 -20.62 -9.70
C SER A 16 -17.12 -20.62 -8.42
N ALA A 17 -17.31 -21.79 -7.79
CA ALA A 17 -18.06 -21.90 -6.55
C ALA A 17 -17.31 -21.27 -5.36
N ASP A 18 -15.99 -21.44 -5.29
CA ASP A 18 -15.15 -20.81 -4.27
C ASP A 18 -15.11 -19.28 -4.42
N ALA A 19 -15.10 -18.78 -5.66
CA ALA A 19 -15.18 -17.33 -5.93
C ALA A 19 -16.55 -16.75 -5.54
N GLU A 20 -17.64 -17.48 -5.79
CA GLU A 20 -19.00 -17.05 -5.41
C GLU A 20 -19.24 -17.12 -3.90
N ALA A 21 -18.74 -18.16 -3.23
CA ALA A 21 -18.75 -18.29 -1.78
C ALA A 21 -17.90 -17.20 -1.09
N ALA A 22 -16.73 -16.86 -1.64
CA ALA A 22 -15.90 -15.75 -1.16
C ALA A 22 -16.59 -14.39 -1.29
N ARG A 23 -17.45 -14.19 -2.29
CA ARG A 23 -18.24 -12.94 -2.45
C ARG A 23 -19.38 -12.80 -1.44
N LEU A 24 -19.93 -13.91 -0.94
CA LEU A 24 -21.00 -13.91 0.06
C LEU A 24 -20.48 -13.72 1.49
N ARG A 25 -19.17 -13.90 1.68
CA ARG A 25 -18.52 -13.65 2.96
C ARG A 25 -18.41 -12.15 3.21
N ASP A 26 -18.57 -11.74 4.46
CA ASP A 26 -18.20 -10.38 4.85
C ASP A 26 -16.71 -10.15 4.50
N PRO A 27 -16.38 -9.12 3.68
CA PRO A 27 -15.00 -8.85 3.28
C PRO A 27 -14.06 -8.58 4.46
N MET A 28 -14.61 -8.22 5.62
CA MET A 28 -13.84 -7.96 6.83
C MET A 28 -13.57 -9.24 7.65
N GLU A 29 -14.17 -10.38 7.29
CA GLU A 29 -13.89 -11.66 7.97
C GLU A 29 -12.54 -12.26 7.53
N PRO A 30 -11.73 -12.81 8.47
CA PRO A 30 -10.43 -13.42 8.16
C PRO A 30 -10.57 -14.62 7.24
N PRO A 31 -9.56 -15.02 6.46
CA PRO A 31 -9.61 -16.26 5.69
C PRO A 31 -9.77 -17.50 6.60
N ASP A 32 -10.42 -18.56 6.12
CA ASP A 32 -10.62 -19.80 6.91
C ASP A 32 -9.35 -20.67 6.88
N VAL A 33 -8.33 -20.20 7.61
CA VAL A 33 -7.02 -20.85 7.71
C VAL A 33 -6.76 -21.25 9.16
N LYS A 34 -6.25 -22.47 9.36
CA LYS A 34 -5.82 -22.94 10.67
C LYS A 34 -4.31 -22.81 10.81
N ILE A 35 -3.88 -22.02 11.79
CA ILE A 35 -2.47 -21.87 12.13
C ILE A 35 -2.17 -22.71 13.38
N LYS A 36 -1.07 -23.47 13.34
CA LYS A 36 -0.61 -24.26 14.49
C LYS A 36 0.03 -23.33 15.54
N ALA A 37 -0.81 -22.71 16.34
CA ALA A 37 -0.42 -21.80 17.42
C ALA A 37 -1.17 -22.15 18.72
N PRO A 38 -0.68 -21.70 19.89
CA PRO A 38 -1.43 -21.75 21.14
C PRO A 38 -2.80 -21.08 21.02
N ARG A 39 -3.70 -21.43 21.93
CA ARG A 39 -5.00 -20.77 22.04
C ARG A 39 -4.83 -19.33 22.53
N VAL A 40 -5.60 -18.41 21.95
CA VAL A 40 -5.73 -17.04 22.46
C VAL A 40 -6.49 -17.06 23.78
N THR A 41 -5.96 -16.35 24.79
CA THR A 41 -6.58 -16.22 26.11
C THR A 41 -6.78 -14.75 26.49
N ALA A 42 -7.39 -14.49 27.64
CA ALA A 42 -7.29 -13.17 28.26
C ALA A 42 -5.85 -12.91 28.72
N PRO A 43 -5.38 -11.64 28.74
CA PRO A 43 -4.06 -11.30 29.27
C PRO A 43 -3.94 -11.72 30.74
N PRO A 44 -2.86 -12.43 31.12
CA PRO A 44 -2.64 -12.83 32.50
C PRO A 44 -2.25 -11.62 33.36
N GLU A 45 -2.43 -11.73 34.68
CA GLU A 45 -2.04 -10.65 35.62
C GLU A 45 -0.54 -10.31 35.53
N ALA A 46 0.31 -11.29 35.20
CA ALA A 46 1.73 -11.08 34.97
C ALA A 46 2.02 -10.07 33.83
N PHE A 47 1.18 -10.03 32.79
CA PHE A 47 1.31 -9.04 31.71
C PHE A 47 1.00 -7.62 32.24
N PHE A 48 -0.09 -7.44 32.99
CA PHE A 48 -0.44 -6.13 33.53
C PHE A 48 0.57 -5.64 34.57
N LYS A 49 1.11 -6.55 35.39
CA LYS A 49 2.22 -6.22 36.29
C LYS A 49 3.46 -5.76 35.51
N MET A 50 3.80 -6.42 34.40
CA MET A 50 4.90 -5.97 33.53
C MET A 50 4.64 -4.56 32.98
N ILE A 51 3.41 -4.24 32.56
CA ILE A 51 3.05 -2.89 32.10
C ILE A 51 3.18 -1.87 33.23
N GLU A 52 2.63 -2.15 34.41
CA GLU A 52 2.71 -1.29 35.60
C GLU A 52 4.17 -0.96 35.96
N GLU A 53 5.04 -1.97 35.97
CA GLU A 53 6.48 -1.79 36.22
C GLU A 53 7.16 -0.93 35.14
N ARG A 54 6.67 -0.95 33.89
CA ARG A 54 7.21 -0.13 32.80
C ARG A 54 6.80 1.33 32.93
N ILE A 55 5.52 1.60 33.16
CA ILE A 55 4.98 2.97 33.19
C ILE A 55 5.28 3.69 34.51
N SER A 56 5.47 2.96 35.61
CA SER A 56 5.89 3.53 36.90
C SER A 56 7.34 4.03 36.92
N GLY A 57 8.17 3.64 35.95
CA GLY A 57 9.57 4.04 35.87
C GLY A 57 10.54 3.20 36.72
N GLN A 58 10.09 2.09 37.30
CA GLN A 58 10.97 1.16 38.03
C GLN A 58 11.88 0.39 37.06
N ARG A 59 13.09 0.92 36.80
CA ARG A 59 14.17 0.15 36.15
C ARG A 59 14.69 -0.94 37.09
N ARG A 60 14.99 -2.13 36.54
CA ARG A 60 15.77 -3.17 37.24
C ARG A 60 17.08 -2.56 37.76
N GLY A 61 17.37 -2.76 39.03
CA GLY A 61 18.68 -2.47 39.61
C GLY A 61 19.76 -3.24 38.87
N GLY A 62 20.72 -2.52 38.30
CA GLY A 62 21.88 -3.08 37.62
C GLY A 62 22.88 -1.99 37.24
N GLY A 63 24.01 -1.95 37.93
CA GLY A 63 25.20 -1.17 37.55
C GLY A 63 25.46 0.06 38.41
N ARG A 64 26.23 -0.12 39.48
CA ARG A 64 26.81 0.92 40.35
C ARG A 64 27.68 1.86 39.49
N ARG A 65 27.15 3.01 39.03
CA ARG A 65 27.99 4.15 38.64
C ARG A 65 28.35 4.91 39.91
N ARG A 66 29.61 4.79 40.34
CA ARG A 66 30.19 5.59 41.43
C ARG A 66 30.32 7.05 40.95
N GLY A 67 29.74 7.98 41.70
CA GLY A 67 30.03 9.41 41.59
C GLY A 67 28.81 10.27 41.26
N GLY A 68 27.97 10.55 42.24
CA GLY A 68 26.92 11.58 42.18
C GLY A 68 26.44 11.87 43.60
N THR A 69 26.44 13.14 43.99
CA THR A 69 26.08 13.62 45.34
C THR A 69 24.58 13.44 45.64
N ASP A 70 24.26 13.31 46.93
CA ASP A 70 22.92 12.98 47.46
C ASP A 70 21.78 13.94 47.03
N GLU A 71 22.08 15.12 46.49
CA GLU A 71 21.08 16.06 45.95
C GLU A 71 20.52 15.68 44.57
N GLN A 72 21.22 14.87 43.77
CA GLN A 72 20.69 14.40 42.48
C GLN A 72 19.80 13.14 42.60
N ALA A 73 19.72 12.56 43.79
CA ALA A 73 18.88 11.40 44.07
C ALA A 73 17.39 11.76 44.27
N GLN A 74 17.06 13.04 44.50
CA GLN A 74 15.70 13.50 44.81
C GLN A 74 14.85 13.93 43.60
N ALA A 75 15.36 13.86 42.36
CA ALA A 75 14.65 14.31 41.15
C ALA A 75 14.16 13.17 40.21
N ARG A 76 13.74 12.03 40.75
CA ARG A 76 13.09 10.97 39.95
C ARG A 76 11.92 10.32 40.70
N SER A 77 10.89 11.10 41.03
CA SER A 77 9.64 10.48 41.48
C SER A 77 8.96 9.82 40.27
N GLY A 78 8.72 8.51 40.34
CA GLY A 78 7.88 7.80 39.38
C GLY A 78 6.45 8.36 39.34
N MET A 79 5.62 7.83 38.45
CA MET A 79 4.21 8.22 38.34
C MET A 79 3.50 8.09 39.70
N PRO A 80 2.78 9.13 40.18
CA PRO A 80 2.00 9.08 41.42
C PRO A 80 1.04 7.88 41.45
N PRO A 81 0.79 7.24 42.61
CA PRO A 81 -0.02 6.02 42.69
C PRO A 81 -1.43 6.14 42.08
N GLU A 82 -2.13 7.25 42.30
CA GLU A 82 -3.46 7.48 41.73
C GLU A 82 -3.42 7.60 40.20
N GLN A 83 -2.41 8.30 39.66
CA GLN A 83 -2.20 8.40 38.22
C GLN A 83 -1.83 7.05 37.62
N LEU A 84 -0.98 6.28 38.29
CA LEU A 84 -0.61 4.92 37.88
C LEU A 84 -1.83 3.99 37.86
N GLN A 85 -2.69 4.07 38.87
CA GLN A 85 -3.91 3.27 38.93
C GLN A 85 -4.89 3.65 37.81
N ALA A 86 -5.08 4.95 37.54
CA ALA A 86 -5.90 5.44 36.45
C ALA A 86 -5.35 4.99 35.09
N GLU A 87 -4.03 5.07 34.90
CA GLU A 87 -3.34 4.62 33.70
C GLU A 87 -3.53 3.12 33.49
N MET A 88 -3.26 2.30 34.51
CA MET A 88 -3.44 0.84 34.43
C MET A 88 -4.88 0.43 34.14
N LYS A 89 -5.88 1.21 34.57
CA LYS A 89 -7.28 0.98 34.21
C LYS A 89 -7.51 1.09 32.70
N ILE A 90 -6.85 2.02 32.02
CA ILE A 90 -6.92 2.16 30.55
C ILE A 90 -6.40 0.89 29.88
N TYR A 91 -5.19 0.44 30.25
CA TYR A 91 -4.59 -0.78 29.70
C TYR A 91 -5.44 -2.03 29.94
N ARG A 92 -5.95 -2.21 31.17
CA ARG A 92 -6.82 -3.35 31.53
C ARG A 92 -8.16 -3.32 30.82
N ASN A 93 -8.69 -2.13 30.56
CA ASN A 93 -9.94 -1.97 29.82
C ASN A 93 -9.75 -2.23 28.33
N PHE A 94 -8.61 -1.87 27.77
CA PHE A 94 -8.33 -2.00 26.35
C PHE A 94 -7.91 -3.43 25.95
N TYR A 95 -6.90 -3.99 26.62
CA TYR A 95 -6.35 -5.29 26.22
C TYR A 95 -7.18 -6.46 26.76
N LYS A 96 -7.76 -7.23 25.84
CA LYS A 96 -8.66 -8.37 26.14
C LYS A 96 -8.21 -9.69 25.55
N LYS A 97 -7.28 -9.67 24.58
CA LYS A 97 -6.72 -10.86 23.94
C LYS A 97 -5.22 -10.93 24.12
N TYR A 98 -4.72 -12.15 24.27
CA TYR A 98 -3.33 -12.45 24.56
C TYR A 98 -2.93 -13.78 23.91
N ILE A 99 -1.73 -13.83 23.35
CA ILE A 99 -1.02 -15.08 23.05
C ILE A 99 0.43 -14.98 23.52
N ASP A 100 0.95 -16.05 24.09
CA ASP A 100 2.35 -16.14 24.52
C ASP A 100 3.22 -16.69 23.39
N VAL A 101 4.22 -15.92 22.97
CA VAL A 101 5.22 -16.36 22.00
C VAL A 101 6.52 -16.70 22.73
N LYS A 102 6.52 -17.83 23.45
CA LYS A 102 7.66 -18.30 24.28
C LYS A 102 8.16 -17.22 25.25
N GLY A 103 7.22 -16.61 25.97
CA GLY A 103 7.46 -15.53 26.93
C GLY A 103 7.38 -14.11 26.36
N LEU A 104 7.31 -13.93 25.03
CA LEU A 104 7.05 -12.62 24.41
C LEU A 104 5.53 -12.40 24.31
N PRO A 105 4.97 -11.41 25.04
CA PRO A 105 3.54 -11.12 24.97
C PRO A 105 3.12 -10.54 23.62
N VAL A 106 2.00 -11.03 23.08
CA VAL A 106 1.25 -10.38 21.99
C VAL A 106 -0.14 -10.08 22.51
N VAL A 107 -0.56 -8.82 22.44
CA VAL A 107 -1.84 -8.36 22.99
C VAL A 107 -2.68 -7.61 21.97
N ALA A 108 -4.00 -7.65 22.17
CA ALA A 108 -4.94 -6.97 21.31
C ALA A 108 -6.25 -6.60 22.04
N HIS A 109 -7.02 -5.70 21.42
CA HIS A 109 -8.40 -5.41 21.80
C HIS A 109 -9.31 -6.64 21.59
N SER A 110 -10.52 -6.64 22.17
CA SER A 110 -11.49 -7.74 22.01
C SER A 110 -11.93 -7.98 20.57
N ASP A 111 -11.92 -6.92 19.76
CA ASP A 111 -12.46 -6.93 18.39
C ASP A 111 -11.49 -7.50 17.36
N VAL A 112 -10.21 -7.65 17.73
CA VAL A 112 -9.18 -8.25 16.87
C VAL A 112 -9.43 -9.75 16.78
N HIS A 113 -9.41 -10.32 15.59
CA HIS A 113 -9.64 -11.75 15.40
C HIS A 113 -8.48 -12.60 15.95
N ASP A 114 -8.79 -13.75 16.57
CA ASP A 114 -7.79 -14.64 17.20
C ASP A 114 -6.72 -15.10 16.19
N LEU A 115 -7.12 -15.30 14.94
CA LEU A 115 -6.22 -15.66 13.83
C LEU A 115 -5.07 -14.66 13.67
N ALA A 116 -5.26 -13.37 13.96
CA ALA A 116 -4.19 -12.37 13.85
C ALA A 116 -3.10 -12.59 14.92
N LEU A 117 -3.50 -12.94 16.15
CA LEU A 117 -2.57 -13.30 17.22
C LEU A 117 -1.83 -14.60 16.89
N GLN A 118 -2.54 -15.59 16.36
CA GLN A 118 -1.95 -16.85 15.91
C GLN A 118 -0.98 -16.64 14.74
N ARG A 119 -1.31 -15.76 13.81
CA ARG A 119 -0.43 -15.38 12.70
C ARG A 119 0.82 -14.67 13.17
N THR A 120 0.70 -13.82 14.19
CA THR A 120 1.86 -13.20 14.84
C THR A 120 2.77 -14.24 15.50
N TYR A 121 2.19 -15.22 16.20
CA TYR A 121 2.94 -16.35 16.75
C TYR A 121 3.71 -17.11 15.66
N ASP A 122 3.04 -17.41 14.54
CA ASP A 122 3.62 -18.10 13.39
C ASP A 122 4.83 -17.32 12.83
N ILE A 123 4.65 -16.03 12.51
CA ILE A 123 5.72 -15.18 11.96
C ILE A 123 6.92 -15.12 12.91
N VAL A 124 6.70 -14.77 14.19
CA VAL A 124 7.78 -14.56 15.15
C VAL A 124 8.55 -15.85 15.42
N THR A 125 7.85 -16.97 15.60
CA THR A 125 8.51 -18.24 15.92
C THR A 125 9.34 -18.80 14.77
N HIS A 126 8.93 -18.55 13.52
CA HIS A 126 9.70 -18.95 12.35
C HIS A 126 10.88 -18.01 12.09
N MET A 127 10.68 -16.69 12.13
CA MET A 127 11.76 -15.73 11.92
C MET A 127 12.91 -15.91 12.92
N LEU A 128 12.61 -16.25 14.18
CA LEU A 128 13.61 -16.44 15.24
C LEU A 128 13.94 -17.91 15.55
N ALA A 129 13.57 -18.85 14.68
CA ALA A 129 13.79 -20.28 14.93
C ALA A 129 15.28 -20.63 15.14
N GLY A 130 16.19 -19.93 14.46
CA GLY A 130 17.64 -20.06 14.60
C GLY A 130 18.27 -19.16 15.66
N ARG A 131 17.48 -18.30 16.33
CA ARG A 131 17.94 -17.23 17.25
C ARG A 131 17.12 -17.12 18.54
N PRO A 132 17.04 -18.17 19.37
CA PRO A 132 16.34 -18.11 20.65
C PRO A 132 16.94 -17.09 21.63
N ASP A 133 18.22 -16.74 21.48
CA ASP A 133 18.90 -15.70 22.25
C ASP A 133 18.28 -14.31 22.05
N ILE A 134 17.90 -13.96 20.82
CA ILE A 134 17.20 -12.70 20.52
C ILE A 134 15.85 -12.68 21.23
N LEU A 135 15.06 -13.77 21.13
CA LEU A 135 13.75 -13.86 21.76
C LEU A 135 13.87 -13.74 23.29
N ASN A 136 14.82 -14.45 23.90
CA ASN A 136 15.08 -14.38 25.35
C ASN A 136 15.48 -12.96 25.80
N ALA A 137 16.24 -12.24 24.98
CA ALA A 137 16.60 -10.85 25.24
C ALA A 137 15.37 -9.93 25.16
N MET A 138 14.49 -10.11 24.17
CA MET A 138 13.22 -9.38 24.09
C MET A 138 12.36 -9.59 25.35
N VAL A 139 12.23 -10.84 25.82
CA VAL A 139 11.51 -11.17 27.07
C VAL A 139 12.17 -10.47 28.27
N THR A 140 13.49 -10.55 28.39
CA THR A 140 14.24 -9.89 29.47
C THR A 140 14.04 -8.38 29.49
N ASN A 141 13.92 -7.77 28.30
CA ASN A 141 13.70 -6.35 28.11
C ASN A 141 12.21 -5.94 28.18
N ARG A 142 11.33 -6.86 28.59
CA ARG A 142 9.88 -6.65 28.71
C ARG A 142 9.26 -6.15 27.40
N THR A 143 9.79 -6.55 26.26
CA THR A 143 9.19 -6.25 24.95
C THR A 143 7.84 -6.94 24.84
N TYR A 144 6.89 -6.30 24.16
CA TYR A 144 5.62 -6.92 23.77
C TYR A 144 5.16 -6.39 22.42
N LEU A 145 4.27 -7.14 21.77
CA LEU A 145 3.70 -6.82 20.47
C LEU A 145 2.22 -6.46 20.61
N ILE A 146 1.75 -5.54 19.79
CA ILE A 146 0.37 -5.06 19.74
C ILE A 146 -0.19 -5.32 18.34
N ILE A 147 -1.40 -5.88 18.27
CA ILE A 147 -2.15 -5.94 17.01
C ILE A 147 -3.15 -4.79 17.01
N ILE A 148 -3.03 -3.91 16.03
CA ILE A 148 -4.00 -2.82 15.82
C ILE A 148 -5.14 -3.38 14.98
N GLY A 149 -6.36 -3.39 15.53
CA GLY A 149 -7.53 -3.94 14.84
C GLY A 149 -7.84 -3.22 13.53
N LYS A 150 -8.50 -3.94 12.62
CA LYS A 150 -8.87 -3.44 11.28
C LYS A 150 -9.83 -2.24 11.30
N ASN A 151 -10.53 -2.03 12.41
CA ASN A 151 -11.43 -0.89 12.65
C ASN A 151 -10.86 0.12 13.66
N GLN A 152 -9.61 -0.08 14.10
CA GLN A 152 -8.96 0.77 15.09
C GLN A 152 -7.95 1.68 14.44
N LEU A 153 -7.80 2.87 14.98
CA LEU A 153 -6.77 3.83 14.61
C LEU A 153 -5.50 3.59 15.44
N TYR A 154 -4.37 4.12 14.99
CA TYR A 154 -3.10 3.99 15.70
C TYR A 154 -3.16 4.58 17.11
N THR A 155 -3.77 5.76 17.26
CA THR A 155 -3.92 6.43 18.56
C THR A 155 -5.01 5.84 19.45
N ASP A 156 -5.74 4.80 19.02
CA ASP A 156 -6.65 4.09 19.92
C ASP A 156 -5.88 3.23 20.93
N MET A 157 -4.62 2.88 20.62
CA MET A 157 -3.79 2.10 21.51
C MET A 157 -3.42 2.94 22.75
N PRO A 158 -3.48 2.38 23.97
CA PRO A 158 -3.10 3.09 25.19
C PRO A 158 -1.74 3.79 25.08
N GLU A 159 -0.77 3.18 24.42
CA GLU A 159 0.61 3.66 24.30
C GLU A 159 0.76 4.88 23.40
N TYR A 160 -0.18 5.10 22.48
CA TYR A 160 -0.09 6.12 21.44
C TYR A 160 -1.17 7.21 21.54
N ARG A 161 -2.11 7.06 22.47
CA ARG A 161 -3.30 7.93 22.61
C ARG A 161 -3.04 9.42 22.84
N ASN A 162 -1.86 9.76 23.35
CA ASN A 162 -1.48 11.14 23.65
C ASN A 162 -0.64 11.78 22.51
N HIS A 163 -0.69 11.22 21.30
CA HIS A 163 0.03 11.78 20.15
C HIS A 163 -0.46 13.23 19.88
N PRO A 164 0.44 14.22 19.73
CA PRO A 164 0.05 15.63 19.61
C PRO A 164 -0.70 15.96 18.31
N ASN A 165 -0.59 15.10 17.29
CA ASN A 165 -1.33 15.21 16.04
C ASN A 165 -1.91 13.84 15.66
N PRO A 166 -3.07 13.44 16.24
CA PRO A 166 -3.63 12.11 16.04
C PRO A 166 -4.07 11.89 14.58
N ASP A 167 -4.70 12.88 13.95
CA ASP A 167 -5.21 12.75 12.58
C ASP A 167 -4.09 12.44 11.59
N PHE A 168 -2.98 13.18 11.67
CA PHE A 168 -1.81 12.94 10.83
C PHE A 168 -1.19 11.56 11.06
N GLN A 169 -1.13 11.11 12.31
CA GLN A 169 -0.53 9.81 12.63
C GLN A 169 -1.43 8.66 12.19
N ASN A 170 -2.74 8.78 12.41
CA ASN A 170 -3.74 7.79 12.06
C ASN A 170 -3.89 7.61 10.55
N GLU A 171 -3.72 8.68 9.77
CA GLU A 171 -3.67 8.56 8.31
C GLU A 171 -2.45 7.74 7.84
N ARG A 172 -1.34 7.81 8.58
CA ARG A 172 -0.03 7.38 8.08
C ARG A 172 0.45 6.05 8.62
N VAL A 173 -0.04 5.61 9.77
CA VAL A 173 0.63 4.54 10.51
C VAL A 173 -0.32 3.40 10.84
N ARG A 174 0.07 2.21 10.39
CA ARG A 174 -0.55 0.93 10.76
C ARG A 174 0.43 -0.01 11.46
N GLY A 175 1.64 0.45 11.75
CA GLY A 175 2.63 -0.30 12.50
C GLY A 175 3.82 0.58 12.89
N THR A 176 4.51 0.22 13.96
CA THR A 176 5.73 0.89 14.40
C THR A 176 6.57 -0.08 15.18
N GLY A 177 7.84 -0.22 14.79
CA GLY A 177 8.84 -1.01 15.47
C GLY A 177 9.35 -0.35 16.74
N GLY A 178 9.70 -1.16 17.74
CA GLY A 178 10.34 -0.65 18.95
C GLY A 178 9.99 -1.47 20.17
N ASN A 179 9.54 -0.78 21.22
CA ASN A 179 9.07 -1.43 22.42
C ASN A 179 7.97 -0.60 23.11
N PRO A 180 6.68 -0.89 22.88
CA PRO A 180 6.18 -2.03 22.11
C PRO A 180 6.33 -1.87 20.60
N THR A 181 6.13 -2.98 19.90
CA THR A 181 6.00 -3.03 18.44
C THR A 181 4.55 -3.26 18.06
N SER A 182 4.05 -2.56 17.06
CA SER A 182 2.66 -2.69 16.60
C SER A 182 2.56 -2.91 15.10
N PHE A 183 1.51 -3.59 14.65
CA PHE A 183 1.18 -3.78 13.23
C PHE A 183 -0.32 -4.11 13.04
N GLY A 184 -0.85 -3.82 11.86
CA GLY A 184 -2.27 -3.89 11.54
C GLY A 184 -2.80 -5.31 11.33
N GLU A 185 -4.00 -5.57 11.87
CA GLU A 185 -4.75 -6.81 11.69
C GLU A 185 -5.04 -7.10 10.22
N GLU A 186 -5.41 -6.08 9.44
CA GLU A 186 -5.75 -6.23 8.02
C GLU A 186 -4.57 -6.76 7.19
N ASN A 187 -3.33 -6.38 7.54
CA ASN A 187 -2.14 -6.89 6.87
C ASN A 187 -1.78 -8.31 7.30
N LEU A 188 -1.86 -8.61 8.60
CA LEU A 188 -1.65 -9.98 9.10
C LEU A 188 -2.60 -10.98 8.46
N LEU A 189 -3.85 -10.57 8.22
CA LEU A 189 -4.93 -11.41 7.72
C LEU A 189 -5.15 -11.30 6.20
N CYS A 190 -4.38 -10.44 5.52
CA CYS A 190 -4.51 -10.14 4.10
C CYS A 190 -5.95 -9.77 3.72
N LEU A 191 -6.58 -8.87 4.48
CA LEU A 191 -7.95 -8.43 4.21
C LEU A 191 -8.01 -7.52 2.96
N PRO A 192 -9.17 -7.40 2.28
CA PRO A 192 -9.34 -6.55 1.08
C PRO A 192 -9.04 -5.06 1.30
N ILE A 193 -8.99 -4.62 2.56
CA ILE A 193 -8.69 -3.24 2.97
C ILE A 193 -7.24 -3.07 3.43
N ASP A 194 -6.36 -4.02 3.11
CA ASP A 194 -4.94 -3.88 3.37
C ASP A 194 -4.30 -2.94 2.34
N ARG A 195 -3.80 -1.78 2.77
CA ARG A 195 -3.04 -0.88 1.90
C ARG A 195 -1.58 -1.32 1.68
N TYR A 196 -1.16 -2.34 2.43
CA TYR A 196 0.13 -3.01 2.36
C TYR A 196 0.02 -4.40 1.73
N ASP A 197 -0.94 -4.57 0.82
CA ASP A 197 -1.33 -5.84 0.20
C ASP A 197 -0.25 -6.60 -0.61
N ASP A 198 0.96 -6.05 -0.71
CA ASP A 198 2.13 -6.68 -1.33
C ASP A 198 3.40 -6.60 -0.47
N GLU A 199 3.27 -6.34 0.85
CA GLU A 199 4.33 -6.50 1.83
C GLU A 199 3.82 -6.93 3.22
N SER A 200 4.71 -7.40 4.08
CA SER A 200 4.38 -7.67 5.48
C SER A 200 4.92 -6.58 6.40
N ILE A 201 4.07 -5.63 6.80
CA ILE A 201 4.45 -4.63 7.81
C ILE A 201 4.76 -5.30 9.15
N GLY A 202 4.11 -6.42 9.46
CA GLY A 202 4.44 -7.20 10.66
C GLY A 202 5.89 -7.71 10.68
N VAL A 203 6.41 -8.14 9.53
CA VAL A 203 7.82 -8.54 9.38
C VAL A 203 8.73 -7.31 9.45
N HIS A 204 8.39 -6.22 8.75
CA HIS A 204 9.15 -4.97 8.75
C HIS A 204 9.36 -4.43 10.17
N GLU A 205 8.27 -4.20 10.91
CA GLU A 205 8.31 -3.60 12.25
C GLU A 205 8.93 -4.55 13.28
N PHE A 206 8.78 -5.85 13.09
CA PHE A 206 9.47 -6.83 13.92
C PHE A 206 10.99 -6.84 13.66
N CYS A 207 11.43 -6.59 12.43
CA CYS A 207 12.85 -6.43 12.13
C CYS A 207 13.48 -5.22 12.81
N HIS A 208 12.78 -4.09 12.96
CA HIS A 208 13.23 -2.98 13.82
C HIS A 208 13.37 -3.39 15.29
N THR A 209 12.49 -4.27 15.77
CA THR A 209 12.57 -4.84 17.13
C THR A 209 13.80 -5.74 17.30
N ILE A 210 14.07 -6.57 16.30
CA ILE A 210 15.26 -7.43 16.23
C ILE A 210 16.52 -6.58 16.19
N ASP A 211 16.56 -5.55 15.36
CA ASP A 211 17.68 -4.60 15.24
C ASP A 211 18.04 -3.97 16.59
N ARG A 212 17.03 -3.43 17.28
CA ARG A 212 17.19 -2.87 18.63
C ARG A 212 17.72 -3.90 19.63
N THR A 213 17.20 -5.13 19.57
CA THR A 213 17.59 -6.20 20.50
C THR A 213 19.01 -6.67 20.25
N LEU A 214 19.40 -6.84 18.99
CA LEU A 214 20.77 -7.17 18.59
C LEU A 214 21.75 -6.10 19.06
N GLY A 215 21.40 -4.81 18.95
CA GLY A 215 22.22 -3.72 19.48
C GLY A 215 22.47 -3.77 21.00
N GLN A 216 21.72 -4.59 21.74
CA GLN A 216 21.88 -4.78 23.19
C GLN A 216 22.67 -6.04 23.55
N ILE A 217 22.60 -7.09 22.71
CA ILE A 217 23.21 -8.39 23.02
C ILE A 217 24.43 -8.73 22.18
N ASP A 218 24.61 -8.06 21.03
CA ASP A 218 25.74 -8.22 20.13
C ASP A 218 26.42 -6.86 19.89
N PRO A 219 27.58 -6.61 20.52
CA PRO A 219 28.30 -5.34 20.36
C PRO A 219 28.82 -5.10 18.93
N THR A 220 28.88 -6.14 18.09
CA THR A 220 29.32 -6.02 16.69
C THR A 220 28.19 -5.67 15.73
N TRP A 221 26.93 -5.82 16.14
CA TRP A 221 25.76 -5.72 15.27
C TRP A 221 25.69 -4.40 14.51
N ALA A 222 25.80 -3.28 15.22
CA ALA A 222 25.71 -1.96 14.62
C ALA A 222 26.78 -1.74 13.54
N ALA A 223 28.00 -2.23 13.77
CA ALA A 223 29.08 -2.14 12.80
C ALA A 223 28.80 -2.99 11.55
N ARG A 224 28.35 -4.24 11.71
CA ARG A 224 28.01 -5.13 10.59
C ARG A 224 26.87 -4.57 9.73
N ARG A 225 25.78 -4.13 10.36
CA ARG A 225 24.63 -3.52 9.67
C ARG A 225 25.03 -2.25 8.93
N ASN A 226 25.79 -1.36 9.58
CA ASN A 226 26.24 -0.13 8.94
C ASN A 226 27.21 -0.41 7.78
N ALA A 227 28.09 -1.40 7.89
CA ALA A 227 28.99 -1.78 6.81
C ALA A 227 28.23 -2.31 5.57
N ALA A 228 27.21 -3.16 5.77
CA ALA A 228 26.35 -3.63 4.69
C ALA A 228 25.59 -2.46 4.04
N PHE A 229 25.04 -1.55 4.85
CA PHE A 229 24.36 -0.36 4.34
C PHE A 229 25.29 0.56 3.54
N GLN A 230 26.52 0.82 4.02
CA GLN A 230 27.49 1.61 3.27
C GLN A 230 27.89 0.92 1.96
N ASN A 231 28.10 -0.40 1.98
CA ASN A 231 28.38 -1.15 0.77
C ASN A 231 27.25 -1.01 -0.27
N ALA A 232 25.99 -1.12 0.16
CA ALA A 232 24.84 -0.92 -0.71
C ALA A 232 24.85 0.50 -1.33
N ARG A 233 25.12 1.53 -0.51
CA ARG A 233 25.19 2.93 -0.98
C ARG A 233 26.34 3.17 -1.95
N GLU A 234 27.52 2.65 -1.68
CA GLU A 234 28.72 2.79 -2.53
C GLU A 234 28.53 2.12 -3.89
N ASN A 235 27.73 1.06 -3.95
CA ASN A 235 27.36 0.36 -5.20
C ASN A 235 26.11 0.95 -5.88
N GLY A 236 25.58 2.09 -5.37
CA GLY A 236 24.39 2.74 -5.93
C GLY A 236 23.09 1.94 -5.76
N LEU A 237 23.07 0.94 -4.87
CA LEU A 237 21.88 0.17 -4.55
C LEU A 237 20.90 1.01 -3.74
N TYR A 238 19.61 0.73 -3.91
CA TYR A 238 18.52 1.40 -3.18
C TYR A 238 18.55 2.94 -3.27
N HIS A 239 19.08 3.49 -4.37
CA HIS A 239 19.04 4.92 -4.64
C HIS A 239 17.59 5.41 -4.73
N GLU A 240 17.28 6.46 -3.98
CA GLU A 240 15.94 7.07 -3.92
C GLU A 240 14.79 6.11 -3.51
N VAL A 241 15.07 5.05 -2.76
CA VAL A 241 14.02 4.21 -2.17
C VAL A 241 14.18 4.15 -0.65
N TYR A 242 13.17 3.61 0.04
CA TYR A 242 13.01 3.65 1.49
C TYR A 242 14.18 2.99 2.22
N ALA A 243 14.61 1.81 1.73
CA ALA A 243 15.80 1.10 2.19
C ALA A 243 17.10 1.96 2.14
N GLY A 244 17.18 2.95 1.25
CA GLY A 244 18.33 3.84 1.13
C GLY A 244 18.36 4.98 2.18
N GLY A 245 17.30 5.14 2.97
CA GLY A 245 17.13 6.27 3.89
C GLY A 245 18.05 6.20 5.12
N ASN A 246 18.14 5.04 5.76
CA ASN A 246 19.05 4.79 6.88
C ASN A 246 19.29 3.28 7.08
N ALA A 247 20.29 2.94 7.90
CA ALA A 247 20.70 1.55 8.12
C ALA A 247 19.63 0.65 8.79
N GLY A 248 18.68 1.23 9.53
CA GLY A 248 17.56 0.51 10.14
C GLY A 248 16.51 0.11 9.11
N GLU A 249 16.07 1.06 8.27
CA GLU A 249 15.15 0.74 7.16
C GLU A 249 15.79 -0.21 6.15
N TYR A 250 17.08 0.00 5.85
CA TYR A 250 17.84 -0.95 5.03
C TYR A 250 17.72 -2.37 5.57
N TRP A 251 17.96 -2.57 6.87
CA TRP A 251 17.85 -3.87 7.52
C TRP A 251 16.44 -4.47 7.43
N ALA A 252 15.41 -3.67 7.72
CA ALA A 252 14.02 -4.15 7.70
C ALA A 252 13.60 -4.59 6.28
N GLU A 253 13.93 -3.79 5.27
CA GLU A 253 13.58 -4.05 3.86
C GLU A 253 14.31 -5.28 3.28
N ILE A 254 15.62 -5.41 3.51
CA ILE A 254 16.35 -6.60 3.05
C ILE A 254 15.86 -7.86 3.77
N ALA A 255 15.44 -7.76 5.03
CA ALA A 255 14.88 -8.89 5.76
C ALA A 255 13.48 -9.27 5.24
N GLN A 256 12.63 -8.30 4.90
CA GLN A 256 11.37 -8.58 4.20
C GLN A 256 11.62 -9.31 2.88
N ALA A 257 12.61 -8.86 2.10
CA ALA A 257 12.96 -9.51 0.85
C ALA A 257 13.50 -10.92 1.11
N TYR A 258 14.34 -11.10 2.13
CA TYR A 258 14.83 -12.40 2.56
C TYR A 258 13.71 -13.38 2.93
N PHE A 259 12.55 -12.89 3.39
CA PHE A 259 11.38 -13.71 3.68
C PHE A 259 10.29 -13.66 2.60
N ASP A 260 10.56 -13.13 1.40
CA ASP A 260 9.63 -13.06 0.26
C ASP A 260 8.36 -12.21 0.51
N CYS A 261 8.48 -11.14 1.29
CA CYS A 261 7.36 -10.26 1.64
C CYS A 261 7.69 -8.77 1.56
N ASN A 262 8.59 -8.38 0.63
CA ASN A 262 8.90 -6.98 0.37
C ASN A 262 8.13 -6.41 -0.83
N ARG A 263 7.65 -5.17 -0.70
CA ARG A 263 7.02 -4.44 -1.80
C ARG A 263 8.08 -4.04 -2.82
N VAL A 264 7.69 -3.98 -4.10
CA VAL A 264 8.60 -3.56 -5.19
C VAL A 264 8.01 -2.48 -6.10
N ASN A 265 8.93 -1.75 -6.75
CA ASN A 265 8.69 -0.91 -7.92
C ASN A 265 7.58 0.14 -7.74
N ASN A 266 7.67 0.94 -6.68
CA ASN A 266 6.80 2.10 -6.46
C ASN A 266 7.61 3.34 -5.99
N TRP A 267 6.92 4.43 -5.65
CA TRP A 267 7.50 5.74 -5.31
C TRP A 267 8.57 5.71 -4.21
N ASN A 268 8.55 4.68 -3.36
CA ASN A 268 9.51 4.50 -2.28
C ASN A 268 10.12 3.09 -2.18
N HIS A 269 9.87 2.14 -3.08
CA HIS A 269 10.47 0.80 -3.04
C HIS A 269 11.20 0.44 -4.33
N GLY A 270 12.31 -0.29 -4.17
CA GLY A 270 13.16 -0.77 -5.26
C GLY A 270 12.65 -2.06 -5.92
N PRO A 271 13.48 -2.74 -6.71
CA PRO A 271 13.07 -3.92 -7.48
C PRO A 271 13.12 -5.25 -6.71
N VAL A 272 13.55 -5.24 -5.44
CA VAL A 272 13.86 -6.46 -4.67
C VAL A 272 12.71 -6.84 -3.76
N GLY A 273 11.98 -7.90 -4.12
CA GLY A 273 10.79 -8.39 -3.42
C GLY A 273 10.99 -9.72 -2.70
N HIS A 274 11.93 -10.55 -3.19
CA HIS A 274 12.12 -11.92 -2.70
C HIS A 274 13.59 -12.32 -2.57
N ARG A 275 13.86 -13.43 -1.85
CA ARG A 275 15.19 -13.82 -1.39
C ARG A 275 16.19 -13.99 -2.53
N GLU A 276 15.76 -14.60 -3.62
CA GLU A 276 16.62 -14.82 -4.79
C GLU A 276 16.96 -13.51 -5.51
N GLN A 277 16.02 -12.56 -5.57
CA GLN A 277 16.31 -11.21 -6.06
C GLN A 277 17.30 -10.50 -5.15
N LEU A 278 17.14 -10.61 -3.82
CA LEU A 278 18.07 -10.02 -2.87
C LEU A 278 19.48 -10.58 -3.04
N LYS A 279 19.61 -11.90 -3.17
CA LYS A 279 20.90 -12.57 -3.40
C LYS A 279 21.61 -12.09 -4.66
N ALA A 280 20.86 -11.78 -5.72
CA ALA A 280 21.41 -11.28 -6.98
C ALA A 280 21.71 -9.77 -6.95
N TYR A 281 20.85 -8.97 -6.32
CA TYR A 281 20.92 -7.51 -6.31
C TYR A 281 21.84 -6.96 -5.22
N ASP A 282 21.75 -7.52 -4.00
CA ASP A 282 22.53 -7.14 -2.82
C ASP A 282 23.02 -8.40 -2.07
N PRO A 283 24.08 -9.06 -2.59
CA PRO A 283 24.63 -10.28 -1.98
C PRO A 283 25.17 -10.05 -0.56
N VAL A 284 25.61 -8.83 -0.22
CA VAL A 284 26.09 -8.49 1.12
C VAL A 284 24.91 -8.40 2.10
N GLY A 285 23.81 -7.75 1.70
CA GLY A 285 22.56 -7.74 2.46
C GLY A 285 21.95 -9.13 2.64
N TYR A 286 21.99 -9.96 1.60
CA TYR A 286 21.59 -11.37 1.68
C TYR A 286 22.41 -12.14 2.73
N GLU A 287 23.73 -12.04 2.71
CA GLU A 287 24.59 -12.72 3.69
C GLU A 287 24.42 -12.17 5.11
N LEU A 288 24.14 -10.87 5.25
CA LEU A 288 23.78 -10.29 6.54
C LEU A 288 22.50 -10.95 7.10
N CYS A 289 21.44 -11.05 6.31
CA CYS A 289 20.20 -11.72 6.73
C CYS A 289 20.43 -13.19 7.08
N ARG A 290 21.08 -13.94 6.17
CA ARG A 290 21.35 -15.37 6.35
C ARG A 290 22.13 -15.64 7.64
N SER A 291 23.17 -14.85 7.92
CA SER A 291 24.00 -15.01 9.12
C SER A 291 23.30 -14.57 10.40
N VAL A 292 22.45 -13.54 10.35
CA VAL A 292 21.71 -13.05 11.52
C VAL A 292 20.60 -14.01 11.91
N PHE A 293 19.75 -14.43 10.97
CA PHE A 293 18.63 -15.33 11.26
C PHE A 293 19.09 -16.77 11.52
N ASN A 294 20.21 -17.19 10.93
CA ASN A 294 20.89 -18.45 11.23
C ASN A 294 19.94 -19.68 11.23
N LEU A 295 19.04 -19.72 10.24
CA LEU A 295 18.07 -20.80 10.09
C LEU A 295 18.77 -22.06 9.56
N SER A 296 18.47 -23.23 10.12
CA SER A 296 18.85 -24.50 9.51
C SER A 296 17.99 -24.77 8.25
N PRO A 297 18.39 -25.70 7.37
CA PRO A 297 17.56 -26.08 6.22
C PRO A 297 16.13 -26.50 6.59
N GLU A 298 15.95 -27.15 7.74
CA GLU A 298 14.64 -27.57 8.25
C GLU A 298 13.80 -26.40 8.81
N GLN A 299 14.46 -25.27 9.09
CA GLN A 299 13.86 -24.03 9.58
C GLN A 299 13.74 -22.97 8.48
N ASP A 300 14.08 -23.32 7.23
CA ASP A 300 14.06 -22.37 6.11
C ASP A 300 12.63 -21.94 5.79
N TRP A 301 12.24 -20.82 6.37
CA TRP A 301 10.89 -20.27 6.28
C TRP A 301 10.82 -19.16 5.24
N ARG A 302 9.71 -19.12 4.51
CA ARG A 302 9.33 -18.06 3.58
C ARG A 302 7.92 -17.60 3.94
N TYR A 303 7.65 -16.30 3.83
CA TYR A 303 6.35 -15.74 4.15
C TYR A 303 5.29 -16.30 3.20
N THR A 304 4.20 -16.80 3.76
CA THR A 304 3.07 -17.36 3.00
C THR A 304 1.83 -16.51 3.21
N TRP A 305 1.32 -15.89 2.16
CA TRP A 305 0.09 -15.10 2.23
C TRP A 305 -1.11 -15.98 2.64
N LEU A 306 -1.97 -15.49 3.54
CA LEU A 306 -3.15 -16.24 3.98
C LEU A 306 -4.26 -16.26 2.92
N GLN A 307 -4.25 -15.28 2.02
CA GLN A 307 -5.08 -15.20 0.82
C GLN A 307 -4.42 -14.26 -0.19
N LYS A 308 -4.84 -14.35 -1.45
CA LYS A 308 -4.29 -13.53 -2.55
C LYS A 308 -4.87 -12.13 -2.52
N LEU A 309 -4.01 -11.11 -2.56
CA LEU A 309 -4.39 -9.72 -2.80
C LEU A 309 -3.64 -9.14 -4.03
N PRO A 310 -4.15 -8.05 -4.64
CA PRO A 310 -5.51 -7.53 -4.46
C PRO A 310 -6.57 -8.55 -4.94
N MET A 311 -7.78 -8.44 -4.38
CA MET A 311 -8.92 -9.30 -4.72
C MET A 311 -10.18 -8.47 -4.98
N VAL A 312 -11.23 -9.13 -5.47
CA VAL A 312 -12.58 -8.56 -5.55
C VAL A 312 -13.42 -9.14 -4.42
N SER A 313 -14.10 -8.27 -3.70
CA SER A 313 -14.99 -8.62 -2.58
C SER A 313 -16.27 -7.78 -2.65
N ALA A 314 -17.23 -8.02 -1.76
CA ALA A 314 -18.29 -7.04 -1.54
C ALA A 314 -17.72 -5.75 -0.93
N PRO A 315 -18.31 -4.56 -1.17
CA PRO A 315 -17.90 -3.35 -0.49
C PRO A 315 -17.92 -3.52 1.05
N PRO A 316 -16.82 -3.20 1.76
CA PRO A 316 -16.79 -3.32 3.21
C PRO A 316 -17.80 -2.39 3.87
N LYS A 317 -18.53 -2.90 4.88
CA LYS A 317 -19.52 -2.12 5.63
C LYS A 317 -18.89 -1.40 6.82
N THR A 318 -17.87 -0.59 6.55
CA THR A 318 -17.13 0.16 7.58
C THR A 318 -17.40 1.66 7.44
N PRO A 319 -17.16 2.48 8.49
CA PRO A 319 -17.31 3.93 8.40
C PRO A 319 -16.51 4.58 7.25
N MET A 320 -15.39 3.98 6.84
CA MET A 320 -14.55 4.43 5.74
C MET A 320 -15.23 4.31 4.37
N PHE A 321 -16.13 3.34 4.20
CA PHE A 321 -16.79 3.03 2.93
C PHE A 321 -18.31 3.22 2.98
N LYS A 322 -18.81 3.93 4.00
CA LYS A 322 -20.25 4.19 4.20
C LYS A 322 -20.94 4.87 3.01
N ASP A 323 -20.17 5.60 2.19
CA ASP A 323 -20.68 6.35 1.04
C ASP A 323 -20.66 5.52 -0.26
N ILE A 324 -20.38 4.21 -0.19
CA ILE A 324 -20.59 3.30 -1.32
C ILE A 324 -22.06 2.86 -1.30
N ASP A 325 -22.79 3.20 -2.36
CA ASP A 325 -24.20 2.84 -2.48
C ASP A 325 -24.39 1.31 -2.54
N PRO A 326 -25.38 0.72 -1.84
CA PRO A 326 -25.63 -0.72 -1.84
C PRO A 326 -25.91 -1.35 -3.21
N TRP A 327 -26.19 -0.53 -4.23
CA TRP A 327 -26.27 -1.00 -5.62
C TRP A 327 -24.95 -1.63 -6.10
N TYR A 328 -23.81 -1.15 -5.61
CA TYR A 328 -22.51 -1.74 -5.88
C TYR A 328 -22.30 -3.02 -5.06
N THR A 329 -22.00 -4.12 -5.74
CA THR A 329 -21.80 -5.44 -5.12
C THR A 329 -20.37 -5.92 -5.21
N LYS A 330 -19.50 -5.18 -5.91
CA LYS A 330 -18.08 -5.51 -6.10
C LYS A 330 -17.19 -4.34 -5.74
N PHE A 331 -16.08 -4.66 -5.10
CA PHE A 331 -15.08 -3.73 -4.60
C PHE A 331 -13.68 -4.33 -4.76
N THR A 332 -12.73 -3.50 -5.17
CA THR A 332 -11.29 -3.76 -5.03
C THR A 332 -10.56 -2.46 -4.72
N TRP A 333 -9.45 -2.55 -3.99
CA TRP A 333 -8.72 -1.39 -3.50
C TRP A 333 -7.37 -1.28 -4.19
N ALA A 334 -7.20 -0.25 -5.02
CA ALA A 334 -6.01 -0.05 -5.83
C ALA A 334 -5.11 0.97 -5.15
N ARG A 335 -4.25 0.53 -4.23
CA ARG A 335 -3.40 1.43 -3.42
C ARG A 335 -4.24 2.54 -2.78
N GLU A 336 -5.22 2.14 -1.98
CA GLU A 336 -6.18 3.03 -1.33
C GLU A 336 -7.23 3.69 -2.24
N PHE A 337 -7.11 3.59 -3.57
CA PHE A 337 -8.13 4.09 -4.50
C PHE A 337 -9.29 3.10 -4.66
N THR A 338 -10.52 3.60 -4.58
CA THR A 338 -11.74 2.78 -4.62
C THR A 338 -12.14 2.44 -6.06
N VAL A 339 -12.19 1.14 -6.38
CA VAL A 339 -12.72 0.61 -7.64
C VAL A 339 -13.94 -0.25 -7.33
N ILE A 340 -15.07 0.06 -7.96
CA ILE A 340 -16.37 -0.56 -7.67
C ILE A 340 -17.10 -0.99 -8.95
N GLY A 341 -18.02 -1.93 -8.80
CA GLY A 341 -18.89 -2.39 -9.88
C GLY A 341 -20.06 -3.22 -9.37
N ARG A 342 -20.93 -3.64 -10.28
CA ARG A 342 -22.04 -4.55 -9.96
C ARG A 342 -22.04 -5.77 -10.88
N GLU A 343 -22.27 -5.59 -12.17
CA GLU A 343 -22.28 -6.71 -13.15
C GLU A 343 -20.92 -6.96 -13.82
N ALA A 344 -19.95 -6.05 -13.71
CA ALA A 344 -18.62 -6.23 -14.27
C ALA A 344 -17.93 -7.48 -13.72
N SER A 345 -17.11 -8.15 -14.54
CA SER A 345 -16.35 -9.34 -14.12
C SER A 345 -15.28 -8.99 -13.08
N ASP A 346 -14.89 -9.95 -12.24
CA ASP A 346 -13.81 -9.73 -11.26
C ASP A 346 -12.47 -9.49 -11.97
N GLU A 347 -12.28 -10.13 -13.13
CA GLU A 347 -11.14 -9.93 -13.99
C GLU A 347 -11.03 -8.46 -14.43
N ALA A 348 -12.14 -7.85 -14.87
CA ALA A 348 -12.17 -6.44 -15.26
C ALA A 348 -11.82 -5.51 -14.09
N LEU A 349 -12.38 -5.74 -12.90
CA LEU A 349 -12.02 -4.95 -11.72
C LEU A 349 -10.53 -5.07 -11.37
N LEU A 350 -9.96 -6.28 -11.48
CA LEU A 350 -8.55 -6.51 -11.16
C LEU A 350 -7.60 -5.96 -12.23
N HIS A 351 -8.00 -5.95 -13.50
CA HIS A 351 -7.26 -5.27 -14.58
C HIS A 351 -7.29 -3.75 -14.39
N ALA A 352 -8.44 -3.18 -14.01
CA ALA A 352 -8.53 -1.77 -13.65
C ALA A 352 -7.64 -1.45 -12.44
N ASN A 353 -7.69 -2.27 -11.38
CA ASN A 353 -6.83 -2.13 -10.21
C ASN A 353 -5.35 -2.13 -10.60
N GLU A 354 -4.89 -3.15 -11.33
CA GLU A 354 -3.50 -3.26 -11.75
C GLU A 354 -3.07 -2.07 -12.63
N THR A 355 -3.92 -1.62 -13.56
CA THR A 355 -3.66 -0.44 -14.39
C THR A 355 -3.44 0.81 -13.53
N ILE A 356 -4.27 1.02 -12.50
CA ILE A 356 -4.14 2.15 -11.55
C ILE A 356 -2.84 2.02 -10.75
N ARG A 357 -2.57 0.83 -10.17
CA ARG A 357 -1.34 0.58 -9.38
C ARG A 357 -0.09 0.89 -10.20
N ARG A 358 -0.08 0.48 -11.46
CA ARG A 358 1.02 0.73 -12.38
C ARG A 358 1.09 2.21 -12.72
N MET A 359 0.05 2.78 -13.31
CA MET A 359 0.03 4.19 -13.74
C MET A 359 0.48 5.16 -12.64
N PHE A 360 0.15 4.90 -11.38
CA PHE A 360 0.52 5.73 -10.23
C PHE A 360 1.67 5.16 -9.38
N ALA A 361 2.42 4.18 -9.88
CA ALA A 361 3.51 3.53 -9.14
C ALA A 361 4.48 4.56 -8.54
N TYR A 362 4.84 5.60 -9.31
CA TYR A 362 5.77 6.65 -8.90
C TYR A 362 5.11 8.01 -8.63
N ARG A 363 3.76 8.09 -8.68
CA ARG A 363 2.97 9.31 -8.48
C ARG A 363 1.79 9.11 -7.54
N HIS A 364 2.04 8.41 -6.43
CA HIS A 364 1.01 8.16 -5.42
C HIS A 364 0.49 9.45 -4.77
N ASP A 365 1.26 10.54 -4.79
CA ASP A 365 0.80 11.88 -4.40
C ASP A 365 -0.42 12.35 -5.20
N ILE A 366 -0.44 12.08 -6.51
CA ILE A 366 -1.58 12.40 -7.35
C ILE A 366 -2.76 11.50 -6.98
N LEU A 367 -2.53 10.20 -6.81
CA LEU A 367 -3.59 9.26 -6.42
C LEU A 367 -4.22 9.66 -5.08
N LYS A 368 -3.41 10.11 -4.11
CA LYS A 368 -3.87 10.64 -2.82
C LYS A 368 -4.70 11.91 -2.96
N ALA A 369 -4.41 12.78 -3.93
CA ALA A 369 -5.27 13.93 -4.24
C ALA A 369 -6.66 13.47 -4.68
N MET A 370 -6.75 12.43 -5.51
CA MET A 370 -8.03 11.85 -5.95
C MET A 370 -8.77 11.14 -4.81
N ILE A 371 -8.04 10.42 -3.95
CA ILE A 371 -8.61 9.79 -2.75
C ILE A 371 -9.18 10.85 -1.80
N GLY A 372 -8.43 11.93 -1.54
CA GLY A 372 -8.87 13.04 -0.69
C GLY A 372 -10.08 13.79 -1.24
N GLU A 373 -10.20 13.87 -2.57
CA GLU A 373 -11.39 14.41 -3.25
C GLU A 373 -12.61 13.49 -3.08
N GLY A 374 -12.41 12.20 -2.78
CA GLY A 374 -13.45 11.17 -2.71
C GLY A 374 -13.78 10.55 -4.07
N ALA A 375 -12.88 10.67 -5.04
CA ALA A 375 -13.07 10.11 -6.37
C ALA A 375 -13.06 8.57 -6.35
N LYS A 376 -13.90 7.96 -7.20
CA LYS A 376 -13.99 6.50 -7.37
C LYS A 376 -14.00 6.14 -8.87
N LEU A 377 -13.57 4.91 -9.19
CA LEU A 377 -13.74 4.33 -10.52
C LEU A 377 -14.86 3.30 -10.50
N VAL A 378 -15.82 3.45 -11.41
CA VAL A 378 -16.86 2.45 -11.68
C VAL A 378 -16.51 1.65 -12.92
N VAL A 379 -16.52 0.32 -12.81
CA VAL A 379 -16.46 -0.59 -13.96
C VAL A 379 -17.86 -1.14 -14.23
N LEU A 380 -18.42 -0.80 -15.40
CA LEU A 380 -19.74 -1.24 -15.84
C LEU A 380 -19.70 -2.66 -16.42
N GLY A 381 -20.69 -3.48 -16.07
CA GLY A 381 -20.97 -4.77 -16.73
C GLY A 381 -21.62 -4.60 -18.12
N PRO A 382 -21.81 -5.67 -18.91
CA PRO A 382 -22.17 -5.57 -20.33
C PRO A 382 -23.51 -4.88 -20.57
N ASN A 383 -24.43 -4.96 -19.60
CA ASN A 383 -25.79 -4.44 -19.73
C ASN A 383 -26.01 -3.12 -18.96
N GLU A 384 -24.96 -2.52 -18.40
CA GLU A 384 -25.07 -1.33 -17.54
C GLU A 384 -24.66 -0.05 -18.27
N SER A 385 -25.31 1.05 -17.97
CA SER A 385 -25.00 2.38 -18.51
C SER A 385 -24.81 3.39 -17.39
N ILE A 386 -24.40 4.61 -17.72
CA ILE A 386 -24.34 5.69 -16.73
C ILE A 386 -25.72 5.97 -16.12
N ALA A 387 -26.81 5.75 -16.87
CA ALA A 387 -28.18 5.90 -16.38
C ALA A 387 -28.52 4.99 -15.18
N ASP A 388 -27.82 3.86 -15.05
CA ASP A 388 -28.05 2.87 -13.99
C ASP A 388 -27.37 3.26 -12.67
N LEU A 389 -26.43 4.21 -12.70
CA LEU A 389 -25.61 4.57 -11.55
C LEU A 389 -26.45 5.32 -10.49
N PRO A 390 -26.32 4.95 -9.20
CA PRO A 390 -26.98 5.67 -8.11
C PRO A 390 -26.64 7.17 -8.07
N GLU A 391 -25.40 7.52 -8.36
CA GLU A 391 -24.90 8.89 -8.40
C GLU A 391 -25.55 9.71 -9.51
N TYR A 392 -25.75 9.12 -10.70
CA TYR A 392 -26.46 9.79 -11.81
C TYR A 392 -27.93 10.07 -11.47
N ARG A 393 -28.61 9.14 -10.78
CA ARG A 393 -30.01 9.33 -10.36
C ARG A 393 -30.16 10.54 -9.43
N LYS A 394 -29.16 10.74 -8.56
CA LYS A 394 -29.08 11.83 -7.56
C LYS A 394 -28.55 13.14 -8.14
N LEU A 395 -28.01 13.14 -9.35
CA LEU A 395 -27.43 14.32 -10.01
C LEU A 395 -28.48 15.42 -10.18
N ALA A 396 -28.12 16.65 -9.79
CA ALA A 396 -29.01 17.81 -9.82
C ALA A 396 -29.38 18.22 -11.25
N ASP A 397 -28.38 18.30 -12.14
CA ASP A 397 -28.57 18.57 -13.57
C ASP A 397 -28.10 17.38 -14.40
N LYS A 398 -29.06 16.61 -14.91
CA LYS A 398 -28.79 15.42 -15.73
C LYS A 398 -28.29 15.74 -17.15
N SER A 399 -28.41 16.99 -17.60
CA SER A 399 -28.00 17.39 -18.96
C SER A 399 -26.48 17.48 -19.13
N THR A 400 -25.74 17.53 -18.02
CA THR A 400 -24.27 17.56 -18.00
C THR A 400 -23.61 16.23 -18.38
N VAL A 401 -24.39 15.15 -18.45
CA VAL A 401 -23.92 13.79 -18.69
C VAL A 401 -24.77 13.11 -19.76
N ASP A 402 -24.13 12.67 -20.84
CA ASP A 402 -24.74 11.72 -21.77
C ASP A 402 -24.81 10.34 -21.11
N HIS A 403 -25.97 10.05 -20.54
CA HIS A 403 -26.25 8.83 -19.78
C HIS A 403 -26.27 7.56 -20.63
N THR A 404 -26.30 7.68 -21.97
CA THR A 404 -26.26 6.54 -22.90
C THR A 404 -24.84 6.02 -23.10
N LEU A 405 -23.83 6.83 -22.75
CA LEU A 405 -22.43 6.43 -22.82
C LEU A 405 -22.08 5.43 -21.71
N ARG A 406 -21.01 4.67 -21.95
CA ARG A 406 -20.42 3.71 -21.01
C ARG A 406 -18.99 4.09 -20.60
N CYS A 407 -18.63 5.35 -20.85
CA CYS A 407 -17.37 5.94 -20.42
C CYS A 407 -17.65 7.37 -19.96
N LEU A 408 -17.08 7.76 -18.83
CA LEU A 408 -17.20 9.10 -18.26
C LEU A 408 -15.87 9.49 -17.62
N THR A 409 -15.29 10.60 -18.09
CA THR A 409 -14.17 11.27 -17.42
C THR A 409 -14.61 11.85 -16.07
N TYR A 410 -13.68 12.33 -15.24
CA TYR A 410 -14.04 12.72 -13.86
C TYR A 410 -15.17 13.76 -13.81
N HIS A 411 -16.27 13.42 -13.13
CA HIS A 411 -17.39 14.31 -12.89
C HIS A 411 -17.40 14.81 -11.44
N PRO A 412 -17.30 16.12 -11.17
CA PRO A 412 -17.08 16.66 -9.82
C PRO A 412 -18.25 16.45 -8.85
N GLU A 413 -19.51 16.54 -9.31
CA GLU A 413 -20.68 16.34 -8.43
C GLU A 413 -20.85 14.87 -8.02
N MET A 414 -20.70 13.94 -8.96
CA MET A 414 -20.76 12.50 -8.69
C MET A 414 -19.50 11.95 -8.03
N LYS A 415 -18.36 12.65 -8.21
CA LYS A 415 -17.01 12.17 -7.82
C LYS A 415 -16.67 10.82 -8.44
N LEU A 416 -17.10 10.61 -9.69
CA LEU A 416 -16.95 9.34 -10.39
C LEU A 416 -16.19 9.50 -11.71
N MET A 417 -15.44 8.46 -12.03
CA MET A 417 -15.05 8.07 -13.38
C MET A 417 -15.72 6.74 -13.71
N VAL A 418 -16.06 6.53 -14.98
CA VAL A 418 -16.79 5.33 -15.41
C VAL A 418 -16.11 4.74 -16.63
N VAL A 419 -15.92 3.42 -16.64
CA VAL A 419 -15.40 2.66 -17.79
C VAL A 419 -16.21 1.39 -18.02
N ALA A 420 -16.29 0.95 -19.27
CA ALA A 420 -16.91 -0.31 -19.64
C ALA A 420 -15.90 -1.45 -19.54
N GLN A 421 -16.28 -2.59 -18.95
CA GLN A 421 -15.37 -3.72 -18.81
C GLN A 421 -14.81 -4.24 -20.14
N GLU A 422 -15.58 -4.13 -21.23
CA GLU A 422 -15.16 -4.61 -22.56
C GLU A 422 -13.89 -3.89 -23.00
N ASN A 423 -13.77 -2.60 -22.65
CA ASN A 423 -12.55 -1.84 -22.93
C ASN A 423 -11.43 -2.13 -21.92
N VAL A 424 -11.75 -2.34 -20.64
CA VAL A 424 -10.74 -2.69 -19.62
C VAL A 424 -10.02 -4.00 -19.97
N LEU A 425 -10.74 -4.96 -20.54
CA LEU A 425 -10.21 -6.27 -20.93
C LEU A 425 -9.60 -6.31 -22.34
N ALA A 426 -9.93 -5.34 -23.20
CA ALA A 426 -9.49 -5.36 -24.58
C ALA A 426 -8.03 -4.88 -24.76
N ASP A 427 -7.42 -5.35 -25.84
CA ASP A 427 -6.14 -4.83 -26.31
C ASP A 427 -6.36 -3.51 -27.07
N PRO A 428 -5.85 -2.37 -26.59
CA PRO A 428 -5.96 -1.11 -27.33
C PRO A 428 -5.28 -1.18 -28.70
N LYS A 429 -4.33 -2.12 -28.90
CA LYS A 429 -3.68 -2.35 -30.19
C LYS A 429 -4.57 -3.12 -31.17
N ALA A 430 -5.68 -3.71 -30.73
CA ALA A 430 -6.62 -4.38 -31.62
C ALA A 430 -7.50 -3.36 -32.38
N MET A 431 -7.86 -3.74 -33.61
CA MET A 431 -8.71 -2.91 -34.47
C MET A 431 -10.06 -2.65 -33.81
N TYR A 432 -10.55 -1.40 -33.90
CA TYR A 432 -11.86 -0.96 -33.38
C TYR A 432 -12.03 -0.92 -31.84
N VAL A 433 -11.00 -1.24 -31.05
CA VAL A 433 -11.07 -1.12 -29.58
C VAL A 433 -10.88 0.33 -29.11
N GLY A 434 -9.95 1.05 -29.75
CA GLY A 434 -9.54 2.39 -29.35
C GLY A 434 -8.65 2.40 -28.10
N ALA A 435 -8.52 3.58 -27.50
CA ALA A 435 -7.66 3.78 -26.33
C ALA A 435 -8.13 3.00 -25.08
N ASN A 436 -7.18 2.68 -24.19
CA ASN A 436 -7.49 2.19 -22.86
C ASN A 436 -8.24 3.28 -22.06
N GLN A 437 -9.49 3.02 -21.69
CA GLN A 437 -10.34 4.00 -21.02
C GLN A 437 -9.94 4.23 -19.57
N VAL A 438 -9.32 3.26 -18.87
CA VAL A 438 -8.83 3.48 -17.50
C VAL A 438 -7.74 4.55 -17.52
N ILE A 439 -6.71 4.40 -18.36
CA ILE A 439 -5.65 5.40 -18.49
C ILE A 439 -6.23 6.74 -18.98
N ARG A 440 -7.19 6.72 -19.90
CA ARG A 440 -7.85 7.94 -20.39
C ARG A 440 -8.55 8.73 -19.28
N VAL A 441 -9.42 8.09 -18.49
CA VAL A 441 -10.18 8.79 -17.45
C VAL A 441 -9.27 9.28 -16.33
N PHE A 442 -8.23 8.51 -15.98
CA PHE A 442 -7.23 8.96 -15.01
C PHE A 442 -6.33 10.08 -15.54
N ALA A 443 -6.00 10.11 -16.83
CA ALA A 443 -5.27 11.22 -17.44
C ALA A 443 -6.07 12.53 -17.33
N ASP A 444 -7.37 12.50 -17.61
CA ASP A 444 -8.26 13.64 -17.40
C ASP A 444 -8.36 14.02 -15.90
N ALA A 445 -8.50 13.03 -15.01
CA ALA A 445 -8.59 13.26 -13.57
C ALA A 445 -7.30 13.85 -12.96
N ILE A 446 -6.11 13.46 -13.45
CA ILE A 446 -4.83 14.09 -13.08
C ILE A 446 -4.92 15.59 -13.26
N TYR A 447 -5.42 16.02 -14.42
CA TYR A 447 -5.59 17.43 -14.72
C TYR A 447 -6.63 18.08 -13.80
N ARG A 448 -7.85 17.56 -13.79
CA ARG A 448 -9.01 18.22 -13.16
C ARG A 448 -8.95 18.26 -11.63
N ILE A 449 -8.34 17.25 -11.01
CA ILE A 449 -8.30 17.12 -9.54
C ILE A 449 -6.96 17.62 -9.00
N ALA A 450 -5.85 17.20 -9.60
CA ALA A 450 -4.53 17.53 -9.05
C ALA A 450 -3.92 18.77 -9.72
N GLY A 451 -4.06 18.92 -11.04
CA GLY A 451 -3.46 19.98 -11.85
C GLY A 451 -4.08 21.37 -11.73
N THR A 452 -5.17 21.52 -10.98
CA THR A 452 -5.89 22.79 -10.78
C THR A 452 -5.92 23.23 -9.31
N ARG A 453 -5.22 22.49 -8.43
CA ARG A 453 -5.18 22.81 -7.00
C ARG A 453 -4.45 24.14 -6.78
N PRO A 454 -4.82 24.92 -5.74
CA PRO A 454 -4.09 26.13 -5.41
C PRO A 454 -2.61 25.87 -5.16
N VAL A 455 -1.79 26.84 -5.54
CA VAL A 455 -0.37 26.88 -5.17
C VAL A 455 -0.26 27.06 -3.66
N ILE A 456 0.57 26.24 -3.02
CA ILE A 456 0.88 26.38 -1.59
C ILE A 456 2.25 27.06 -1.47
N PRO A 457 2.33 28.33 -1.04
CA PRO A 457 3.61 29.02 -0.89
C PRO A 457 4.51 28.29 0.09
N ASN A 458 5.79 28.14 -0.26
CA ASN A 458 6.80 27.48 0.58
C ASN A 458 6.41 26.04 0.99
N TYR A 459 5.69 25.32 0.12
CA TYR A 459 5.30 23.94 0.40
C TYR A 459 6.53 23.07 0.67
N ARG A 460 6.60 22.50 1.88
CA ARG A 460 7.68 21.60 2.30
C ARG A 460 7.15 20.17 2.42
N GLY A 461 6.64 19.61 1.32
CA GLY A 461 6.33 18.18 1.13
C GLY A 461 5.98 17.45 2.43
N ASN A 462 4.74 17.59 2.90
CA ASN A 462 4.38 17.13 4.25
C ASN A 462 4.02 15.62 4.28
N GLN A 463 4.04 14.96 3.12
CA GLN A 463 3.58 13.59 2.94
C GLN A 463 4.69 12.69 2.37
N GLN A 464 4.76 11.46 2.86
CA GLN A 464 5.66 10.40 2.37
C GLN A 464 5.56 10.18 0.85
N TYR A 465 4.41 10.51 0.27
CA TYR A 465 4.07 10.28 -1.13
C TYR A 465 4.58 11.37 -2.09
N GLU A 466 4.97 12.53 -1.58
CA GLU A 466 5.43 13.69 -2.38
C GLU A 466 6.95 13.86 -2.37
N LEU A 467 7.68 12.86 -1.88
CA LEU A 467 9.13 12.89 -1.84
C LEU A 467 9.70 12.90 -3.28
N ARG A 468 10.45 13.98 -3.59
CA ARG A 468 11.20 14.16 -4.86
C ARG A 468 10.34 14.33 -6.12
N VAL A 469 9.06 14.66 -5.97
CA VAL A 469 8.17 15.01 -7.08
C VAL A 469 7.59 16.40 -6.89
N LYS A 470 7.28 17.08 -8.00
CA LYS A 470 6.54 18.35 -7.94
C LYS A 470 5.05 18.05 -7.72
N ARG A 471 4.51 18.56 -6.61
CA ARG A 471 3.06 18.59 -6.38
C ARG A 471 2.38 19.27 -7.56
N LEU A 472 1.35 18.65 -8.12
CA LEU A 472 0.55 19.29 -9.17
C LEU A 472 -0.36 20.36 -8.57
N ASP A 473 -0.44 21.51 -9.24
CA ASP A 473 -1.20 22.70 -8.89
C ASP A 473 -1.43 23.56 -10.15
N GLU A 474 -2.00 24.75 -10.00
CA GLU A 474 -2.27 25.69 -11.11
C GLU A 474 -1.08 25.97 -12.04
N ASP A 475 0.18 25.77 -11.64
CA ASP A 475 1.32 25.91 -12.56
C ASP A 475 1.38 24.77 -13.58
N PHE A 476 0.88 23.58 -13.23
CA PHE A 476 0.66 22.49 -14.18
C PHE A 476 -0.37 22.91 -15.25
N ASP A 477 -1.52 23.47 -14.86
CA ASP A 477 -2.55 23.96 -15.79
C ASP A 477 -1.99 25.00 -16.77
N LYS A 478 -1.22 25.98 -16.27
CA LYS A 478 -0.54 26.99 -17.08
C LYS A 478 0.42 26.35 -18.09
N THR A 479 1.21 25.38 -17.64
CA THR A 479 2.19 24.69 -18.50
C THR A 479 1.51 23.92 -19.62
N VAL A 480 0.48 23.11 -19.32
CA VAL A 480 -0.25 22.38 -20.37
C VAL A 480 -0.93 23.35 -21.34
N THR A 481 -1.49 24.46 -20.84
CA THR A 481 -2.12 25.48 -21.70
C THR A 481 -1.11 26.06 -22.69
N GLN A 482 0.10 26.41 -22.25
CA GLN A 482 1.17 26.91 -23.11
C GLN A 482 1.62 25.87 -24.15
N LEU A 483 1.78 24.62 -23.73
CA LEU A 483 2.15 23.51 -24.63
C LEU A 483 1.08 23.28 -25.70
N TYR A 484 -0.19 23.25 -25.31
CA TYR A 484 -1.32 23.10 -26.22
C TYR A 484 -1.38 24.22 -27.27
N GLU A 485 -1.28 25.48 -26.85
CA GLU A 485 -1.30 26.61 -27.79
C GLU A 485 -0.08 26.60 -28.73
N LYS A 486 1.10 26.23 -28.22
CA LYS A 486 2.31 26.05 -29.04
C LYS A 486 2.13 24.93 -30.08
N ALA A 487 1.61 23.77 -29.67
CA ALA A 487 1.37 22.64 -30.56
C ALA A 487 0.32 22.99 -31.64
N ARG A 488 -0.77 23.66 -31.25
CA ARG A 488 -1.81 24.13 -32.18
C ARG A 488 -1.27 25.14 -33.19
N ALA A 489 -0.46 26.10 -32.74
CA ALA A 489 0.19 27.07 -33.62
C ALA A 489 1.16 26.40 -34.62
N ALA A 490 1.83 25.33 -34.21
CA ALA A 490 2.67 24.51 -35.08
C ALA A 490 1.88 23.57 -36.01
N GLY A 491 0.55 23.56 -35.93
CA GLY A 491 -0.31 22.71 -36.74
C GLY A 491 -0.39 21.25 -36.30
N LYS A 492 0.15 20.91 -35.12
CA LYS A 492 0.12 19.57 -34.56
C LYS A 492 -1.29 19.15 -34.14
N TRP A 493 -1.51 17.84 -34.07
CA TRP A 493 -2.73 17.16 -33.63
C TRP A 493 -3.97 17.43 -34.50
N LYS A 494 -3.81 18.09 -35.65
CA LYS A 494 -4.90 18.36 -36.58
C LYS A 494 -5.48 17.06 -37.12
N GLY A 495 -6.81 16.95 -37.07
CA GLY A 495 -7.53 15.73 -37.49
C GLY A 495 -7.69 14.69 -36.37
N THR A 496 -7.11 14.93 -35.18
CA THR A 496 -7.27 14.07 -34.01
C THR A 496 -8.18 14.71 -32.96
N SER A 497 -8.68 13.91 -32.02
CA SER A 497 -9.45 14.40 -30.86
C SER A 497 -8.64 15.32 -29.93
N ALA A 498 -7.31 15.23 -29.94
CA ALA A 498 -6.41 16.01 -29.09
C ALA A 498 -6.45 17.52 -29.37
N ILE A 499 -6.87 17.95 -30.57
CA ILE A 499 -6.97 19.38 -30.92
C ILE A 499 -8.15 20.08 -30.22
N ALA A 500 -9.13 19.32 -29.73
CA ALA A 500 -10.40 19.87 -29.27
C ALA A 500 -10.23 20.84 -28.08
N ASN A 501 -9.31 20.54 -27.16
CA ASN A 501 -8.98 21.39 -26.02
C ASN A 501 -7.72 20.89 -25.30
N LYS A 502 -7.22 21.68 -24.34
CA LYS A 502 -6.03 21.37 -23.53
C LYS A 502 -6.13 20.09 -22.69
N TYR A 503 -7.34 19.67 -22.29
CA TYR A 503 -7.54 18.40 -21.56
C TYR A 503 -7.34 17.21 -22.50
N ALA A 504 -7.96 17.24 -23.69
CA ALA A 504 -7.80 16.21 -24.70
C ALA A 504 -6.34 16.07 -25.18
N TYR A 505 -5.64 17.20 -25.33
CA TYR A 505 -4.21 17.26 -25.64
C TYR A 505 -3.35 16.54 -24.59
N TRP A 506 -3.54 16.88 -23.31
CA TRP A 506 -2.87 16.20 -22.20
C TRP A 506 -3.17 14.69 -22.18
N THR A 507 -4.44 14.32 -22.28
CA THR A 507 -4.89 12.93 -22.28
C THR A 507 -4.27 12.13 -23.42
N ALA A 508 -4.16 12.69 -24.62
CA ALA A 508 -3.50 12.04 -25.75
C ALA A 508 -2.01 11.78 -25.48
N GLY A 509 -1.31 12.77 -24.89
CA GLY A 509 0.09 12.60 -24.46
C GLY A 509 0.27 11.48 -23.44
N VAL A 510 -0.56 11.41 -22.40
CA VAL A 510 -0.50 10.34 -21.39
C VAL A 510 -0.79 8.97 -21.99
N LEU A 511 -1.81 8.88 -22.85
CA LEU A 511 -2.16 7.64 -23.53
C LEU A 511 -1.01 7.14 -24.41
N ALA A 512 -0.39 8.01 -25.22
CA ALA A 512 0.75 7.64 -26.04
C ALA A 512 1.96 7.25 -25.17
N TYR A 513 2.23 7.99 -24.07
CA TYR A 513 3.35 7.70 -23.17
C TYR A 513 3.29 6.31 -22.54
N PHE A 514 2.10 5.77 -22.30
CA PHE A 514 1.90 4.41 -21.79
C PHE A 514 1.54 3.38 -22.87
N ASP A 515 1.72 3.69 -24.16
CA ASP A 515 1.39 2.82 -25.30
C ASP A 515 -0.09 2.36 -25.29
N ALA A 516 -1.00 3.27 -24.90
CA ALA A 516 -2.40 3.00 -24.59
C ALA A 516 -3.40 3.78 -25.45
N ALA A 517 -2.94 4.56 -26.45
CA ALA A 517 -3.80 5.41 -27.28
C ALA A 517 -4.69 4.65 -28.28
N GLY A 518 -4.32 3.41 -28.61
CA GLY A 518 -4.94 2.61 -29.66
C GLY A 518 -4.68 3.16 -31.08
N GLN A 519 -5.34 2.59 -32.10
CA GLN A 519 -5.00 2.84 -33.51
C GLN A 519 -5.85 3.92 -34.22
N ASN A 520 -6.76 4.61 -33.52
CA ASN A 520 -7.89 5.26 -34.20
C ASN A 520 -7.63 6.66 -34.79
N ASP A 521 -6.60 7.38 -34.34
CA ASP A 521 -6.40 8.79 -34.71
C ASP A 521 -5.01 9.01 -35.35
N ALA A 522 -4.93 8.98 -36.68
CA ALA A 522 -3.75 9.46 -37.42
C ALA A 522 -3.83 10.98 -37.54
N SER A 523 -2.74 11.70 -37.24
CA SER A 523 -2.69 13.15 -37.39
C SER A 523 -2.48 13.51 -38.86
N ASN A 524 -3.15 14.55 -39.37
CA ASN A 524 -3.05 14.95 -40.78
C ASN A 524 -1.65 15.43 -41.19
N ASP A 525 -0.83 15.79 -40.21
CA ASP A 525 0.52 16.32 -40.35
C ASP A 525 1.62 15.31 -39.94
N PHE A 526 1.25 14.06 -39.63
CA PHE A 526 2.19 13.00 -39.31
C PHE A 526 1.91 11.74 -40.12
N ALA A 527 2.96 11.08 -40.61
CA ALA A 527 2.81 9.90 -41.46
C ALA A 527 2.26 8.66 -40.73
N SER A 528 1.99 8.75 -39.41
CA SER A 528 1.47 7.65 -38.60
C SER A 528 0.62 8.14 -37.41
N THR A 529 0.04 7.21 -36.66
CA THR A 529 -0.63 7.44 -35.36
C THR A 529 0.38 7.73 -34.26
N VAL A 530 0.11 8.71 -33.39
CA VAL A 530 0.94 8.99 -32.20
C VAL A 530 0.49 8.11 -31.04
N ASP A 531 0.78 6.81 -31.15
CA ASP A 531 0.23 5.77 -30.28
C ASP A 531 1.23 5.12 -29.31
N THR A 532 2.52 5.43 -29.45
CA THR A 532 3.58 4.98 -28.54
C THR A 532 4.37 6.14 -27.94
N ARG A 533 5.08 5.84 -26.85
CA ARG A 533 5.96 6.80 -26.18
C ARG A 533 7.03 7.37 -27.12
N GLU A 534 7.62 6.52 -27.95
CA GLU A 534 8.65 6.91 -28.92
C GLU A 534 8.09 7.86 -29.97
N LYS A 535 6.91 7.55 -30.52
CA LYS A 535 6.27 8.41 -31.51
C LYS A 535 5.84 9.74 -30.91
N LEU A 536 5.37 9.75 -29.66
CA LEU A 536 5.10 11.01 -28.94
C LEU A 536 6.37 11.84 -28.80
N LYS A 537 7.50 11.22 -28.44
CA LYS A 537 8.79 11.91 -28.32
C LYS A 537 9.28 12.51 -29.64
N GLU A 538 9.09 11.80 -30.74
CA GLU A 538 9.44 12.27 -32.08
C GLU A 538 8.51 13.40 -32.54
N TYR A 539 7.21 13.20 -32.38
CA TYR A 539 6.17 14.08 -32.91
C TYR A 539 5.97 15.35 -32.06
N ASP A 540 5.83 15.19 -30.75
CA ASP A 540 5.60 16.28 -29.80
C ASP A 540 6.54 16.20 -28.59
N PRO A 541 7.85 16.50 -28.78
CA PRO A 541 8.88 16.33 -27.74
C PRO A 541 8.62 17.16 -26.48
N ASP A 542 7.95 18.32 -26.59
CA ASP A 542 7.62 19.14 -25.44
C ASP A 542 6.53 18.48 -24.57
N LEU A 543 5.48 17.94 -25.20
CA LEU A 543 4.46 17.16 -24.49
C LEU A 543 5.04 15.90 -23.89
N PHE A 544 5.87 15.17 -24.65
CA PHE A 544 6.58 14.00 -24.15
C PHE A 544 7.39 14.32 -22.89
N ALA A 545 8.22 15.37 -22.92
CA ALA A 545 9.07 15.75 -21.80
C ALA A 545 8.24 16.08 -20.56
N PHE A 546 7.13 16.80 -20.74
CA PHE A 546 6.25 17.18 -19.64
C PHE A 546 5.47 15.99 -19.06
N VAL A 547 5.00 15.06 -19.90
CA VAL A 547 4.36 13.81 -19.44
C VAL A 547 5.38 12.92 -18.73
N GLU A 548 6.61 12.80 -19.25
CA GLU A 548 7.68 12.00 -18.63
C GLU A 548 8.06 12.52 -17.24
N GLU A 549 8.24 13.85 -17.12
CA GLU A 549 8.48 14.50 -15.83
C GLU A 549 7.31 14.27 -14.87
N THR A 550 6.07 14.45 -15.36
CA THR A 550 4.87 14.28 -14.54
C THR A 550 4.71 12.84 -14.08
N MET A 551 4.89 11.84 -14.93
CA MET A 551 4.65 10.44 -14.54
C MET A 551 5.83 9.82 -13.77
N ALA A 552 6.99 10.48 -13.72
CA ALA A 552 8.14 10.14 -12.88
C ALA A 552 8.71 8.71 -13.08
N TYR A 553 8.57 8.16 -14.29
CA TYR A 553 9.13 6.85 -14.66
C TYR A 553 10.60 6.89 -15.09
N ARG A 554 11.12 8.09 -15.40
CA ARG A 554 12.53 8.24 -15.80
C ARG A 554 13.43 7.65 -14.71
N THR A 555 14.40 6.83 -15.11
CA THR A 555 15.35 6.08 -14.23
C THR A 555 14.72 5.04 -13.28
N LYS A 556 13.42 4.76 -13.41
CA LYS A 556 12.72 3.74 -12.63
C LYS A 556 12.42 2.50 -13.48
N VAL A 557 11.77 1.49 -12.90
CA VAL A 557 11.31 0.34 -13.66
C VAL A 557 10.20 0.79 -14.60
N ASP A 558 10.49 0.70 -15.90
CA ASP A 558 9.57 1.16 -16.93
C ASP A 558 8.27 0.33 -16.92
N TRP A 559 7.18 0.99 -17.28
CA TRP A 559 5.90 0.36 -17.53
C TRP A 559 5.24 0.94 -18.78
N ARG A 560 4.69 0.04 -19.58
CA ARG A 560 3.87 0.33 -20.75
C ARG A 560 2.65 -0.57 -20.66
N TYR A 561 1.50 -0.07 -21.07
CA TYR A 561 0.29 -0.86 -21.03
C TYR A 561 0.41 -2.05 -21.98
N VAL A 562 0.12 -3.22 -21.41
CA VAL A 562 -0.10 -4.47 -22.11
C VAL A 562 -1.33 -5.09 -21.50
N VAL A 563 -2.12 -5.82 -22.28
CA VAL A 563 -3.24 -6.58 -21.71
C VAL A 563 -2.67 -7.61 -20.75
N TYR A 564 -3.13 -7.57 -19.51
CA TYR A 564 -2.73 -8.55 -18.52
C TYR A 564 -3.27 -9.92 -18.92
N GLN A 565 -2.38 -10.90 -19.09
CA GLN A 565 -2.78 -12.30 -19.22
C GLN A 565 -2.71 -12.91 -17.82
N ARG A 566 -3.84 -13.41 -17.32
CA ARG A 566 -3.89 -14.10 -16.02
C ARG A 566 -3.70 -15.60 -16.16
#